data_AF-A0A5J4QIZ2-F1
#
_entry.id   AF-A0A5J4QIZ2-F1
#
_cell.length_a   1.000
_cell.length_b   1.000
_cell.length_c   1.000
_cell.angle_alpha   90.00
_cell.angle_beta   90.00
_cell.angle_gamma   90.00
#
_symmetry.space_group_name_H-M   'P 1'
#
loop_
_entity.id
_entity.type
_entity.pdbx_description
1 polymer ?
#
loop_
_entity_poly.entity_id
_entity_poly.type
_entity_poly.pdbx_seq_one_letter_code
_entity_poly.pdbx_strand_id
1 'polypeptide(L)'
;MKKYVLYLIIGIPAVSCGKLDYEGKEFWKQEVYIINSESTAATERLVSGMLAYTFSDTLRVLNDSYETETIIDTNPGVAYVKYKVGIGGSLAAKEDIVVQIGFDREAVDDYNIDRNTELVIPDATLYTANVPWDAATQSFTVVIPKGSSSAALIFTIPILRDQMAEYEKFAFPVKILSCEQAPPSRQYTDFMVANLVINIVQITDWSGFPIPRLPEG
;
A
#
# COMPACT_ATOMS: atom_id res chain seq x y z
N MET A 1 60.64 43.44 -9.41
CA MET A 1 59.28 43.24 -8.86
C MET A 1 58.98 41.75 -8.85
N LYS A 2 58.89 41.15 -7.66
CA LYS A 2 58.59 39.73 -7.48
C LYS A 2 57.09 39.49 -7.66
N LYS A 3 56.75 38.42 -8.40
CA LYS A 3 55.43 37.81 -8.52
C LYS A 3 54.90 37.40 -7.14
N TYR A 4 53.59 37.44 -6.92
CA TYR A 4 52.75 36.27 -6.52
C TYR A 4 51.28 36.64 -6.73
N VAL A 5 50.66 35.94 -7.69
CA VAL A 5 49.24 36.00 -8.02
C VAL A 5 48.51 35.06 -7.06
N LEU A 6 47.47 35.58 -6.41
CA LEU A 6 46.58 34.85 -5.52
C LEU A 6 45.70 33.90 -6.36
N TYR A 7 45.86 32.59 -6.19
CA TYR A 7 44.93 31.60 -6.75
C TYR A 7 43.76 31.40 -5.80
N LEU A 8 42.58 31.91 -6.16
CA LEU A 8 41.32 31.64 -5.48
C LEU A 8 40.54 30.62 -6.34
N ILE A 9 40.64 29.34 -5.97
CA ILE A 9 39.87 28.26 -6.59
C ILE A 9 38.52 28.19 -5.88
N ILE A 10 37.49 28.83 -6.46
CA ILE A 10 36.09 28.50 -6.16
C ILE A 10 35.62 27.58 -7.29
N GLY A 11 35.74 26.28 -7.06
CA GLY A 11 35.10 25.26 -7.89
C GLY A 11 33.76 24.90 -7.27
N ILE A 12 32.68 25.54 -7.72
CA ILE A 12 31.33 24.99 -7.58
C ILE A 12 31.17 24.04 -8.77
N PRO A 13 31.02 22.71 -8.61
CA PRO A 13 30.49 21.91 -9.69
C PRO A 13 29.02 22.31 -9.84
N ALA A 14 28.76 23.09 -10.89
CA ALA A 14 27.43 23.37 -11.37
C ALA A 14 26.71 22.02 -11.54
N VAL A 15 25.66 21.88 -10.74
CA VAL A 15 24.61 20.90 -10.86
C VAL A 15 24.33 20.72 -12.35
N SER A 16 24.66 19.55 -12.90
CA SER A 16 24.13 19.08 -14.18
C SER A 16 22.65 18.79 -13.95
N CYS A 17 21.89 19.87 -13.78
CA CYS A 17 20.46 19.87 -13.87
C CYS A 17 20.20 19.73 -15.37
N GLY A 18 19.94 18.49 -15.81
CA GLY A 18 19.60 18.20 -17.18
C GLY A 18 18.53 19.18 -17.65
N LYS A 19 18.75 19.80 -18.81
CA LYS A 19 17.70 20.59 -19.47
C LYS A 19 16.47 19.69 -19.56
N LEU A 20 15.41 20.05 -18.84
CA LEU A 20 14.08 19.50 -19.07
C LEU A 20 13.76 19.78 -20.53
N ASP A 21 13.44 18.75 -21.31
CA ASP A 21 13.10 18.91 -22.72
C ASP A 21 11.68 19.48 -22.84
N TYR A 22 11.58 20.81 -22.70
CA TYR A 22 10.32 21.57 -22.83
C TYR A 22 9.83 21.65 -24.29
N GLU A 23 10.61 21.13 -25.25
CA GLU A 23 10.27 21.09 -26.67
C GLU A 23 9.51 19.81 -27.05
N GLY A 24 8.38 19.59 -26.37
CA GLY A 24 7.17 19.08 -27.03
C GLY A 24 7.09 17.61 -27.43
N LYS A 25 7.87 16.67 -26.87
CA LYS A 25 7.71 15.22 -27.16
C LYS A 25 7.59 14.28 -25.97
N GLU A 26 8.00 14.66 -24.77
CA GLU A 26 7.93 13.77 -23.60
C GLU A 26 6.73 14.01 -22.69
N PHE A 27 6.20 15.23 -22.62
CA PHE A 27 5.05 15.57 -21.75
C PHE A 27 3.72 14.90 -22.16
N TRP A 28 3.63 14.36 -23.38
CA TRP A 28 2.41 13.76 -23.93
C TRP A 28 2.46 12.23 -24.06
N LYS A 29 3.55 11.60 -23.62
CA LYS A 29 3.63 10.14 -23.63
C LYS A 29 2.75 9.60 -22.52
N GLN A 30 1.70 8.88 -22.90
CA GLN A 30 0.94 8.09 -21.95
C GLN A 30 1.87 6.99 -21.42
N GLU A 31 2.19 7.06 -20.14
CA GLU A 31 2.97 6.05 -19.43
C GLU A 31 2.07 5.31 -18.45
N VAL A 32 2.18 4.00 -18.35
CA VAL A 32 1.42 3.24 -17.35
C VAL A 32 2.18 3.20 -16.02
N TYR A 33 1.47 3.44 -14.93
CA TYR A 33 2.00 3.36 -13.58
C TYR A 33 1.14 2.52 -12.64
N ILE A 34 1.74 2.05 -11.55
CA ILE A 34 1.05 1.47 -10.40
C ILE A 34 1.42 2.27 -9.15
N ILE A 35 0.41 2.64 -8.36
CA ILE A 35 0.59 3.19 -7.01
C ILE A 35 -0.40 2.53 -6.04
N ASN A 36 -0.06 2.41 -4.77
CA ASN A 36 -1.04 2.06 -3.74
C ASN A 36 -1.95 3.25 -3.41
N SER A 37 -3.24 3.02 -3.10
CA SER A 37 -4.20 4.10 -2.80
C SER A 37 -3.91 4.85 -1.49
N GLU A 38 -3.21 4.24 -0.55
CA GLU A 38 -2.79 4.84 0.72
C GLU A 38 -1.50 5.65 0.58
N SER A 39 -0.77 5.50 -0.54
CA SER A 39 0.43 6.31 -0.79
C SER A 39 0.04 7.75 -1.10
N THR A 40 0.49 8.67 -0.24
CA THR A 40 0.28 10.12 -0.41
C THR A 40 1.44 10.81 -1.11
N ALA A 41 2.56 10.09 -1.30
CA ALA A 41 3.77 10.62 -1.92
C ALA A 41 4.06 9.88 -3.23
N ALA A 42 4.22 10.65 -4.32
CA ALA A 42 4.63 10.08 -5.61
C ALA A 42 5.96 9.33 -5.49
N THR A 43 6.83 9.65 -4.54
CA THR A 43 8.16 9.04 -4.38
C THR A 43 8.19 7.73 -3.58
N GLU A 44 7.15 7.42 -2.81
CA GLU A 44 7.13 6.20 -1.98
C GLU A 44 6.52 5.03 -2.75
N ARG A 45 7.34 4.01 -3.01
CA ARG A 45 6.96 2.75 -3.69
C ARG A 45 6.75 1.58 -2.72
N LEU A 46 6.75 1.90 -1.44
CA LEU A 46 6.69 0.97 -0.34
C LEU A 46 5.81 1.57 0.74
N VAL A 47 4.79 0.84 1.15
CA VAL A 47 4.06 1.08 2.40
C VAL A 47 4.38 -0.08 3.33
N SER A 48 4.84 0.22 4.53
CA SER A 48 5.15 -0.77 5.55
C SER A 48 4.26 -0.56 6.77
N GLY A 49 3.75 -1.65 7.36
CA GLY A 49 2.95 -1.59 8.58
C GLY A 49 1.54 -1.04 8.33
N MET A 50 0.91 -1.45 7.23
CA MET A 50 -0.43 -0.98 6.87
C MET A 50 -1.45 -1.50 7.88
N LEU A 51 -2.11 -0.60 8.62
CA LEU A 51 -3.18 -0.97 9.54
C LEU A 51 -4.35 -1.56 8.74
N ALA A 52 -4.57 -2.86 8.90
CA ALA A 52 -5.53 -3.63 8.13
C ALA A 52 -6.86 -3.83 8.86
N TYR A 53 -6.84 -4.02 10.18
CA TYR A 53 -8.05 -4.18 11.01
C TYR A 53 -7.77 -3.94 12.50
N THR A 54 -8.82 -3.68 13.28
CA THR A 54 -8.75 -3.52 14.73
C THR A 54 -9.89 -4.30 15.41
N PHE A 55 -9.56 -5.30 16.22
CA PHE A 55 -10.51 -5.99 17.09
C PHE A 55 -10.80 -5.16 18.34
N SER A 56 -12.04 -5.21 18.83
CA SER A 56 -12.46 -4.39 19.98
C SER A 56 -12.92 -5.24 21.17
N ASP A 57 -12.00 -5.61 22.05
CA ASP A 57 -12.33 -6.31 23.29
C ASP A 57 -13.08 -5.41 24.25
N THR A 58 -14.09 -5.97 24.93
CA THR A 58 -14.90 -5.23 25.89
C THR A 58 -14.64 -5.72 27.30
N LEU A 59 -14.14 -4.84 28.18
CA LEU A 59 -14.10 -5.06 29.62
C LEU A 59 -15.45 -4.68 30.20
N ARG A 60 -16.29 -5.67 30.50
CA ARG A 60 -17.59 -5.45 31.12
C ARG A 60 -17.45 -5.45 32.64
N VAL A 61 -17.86 -4.36 33.27
CA VAL A 61 -18.00 -4.33 34.73
C VAL A 61 -19.31 -5.01 35.12
N LEU A 62 -19.26 -5.90 36.11
CA LEU A 62 -20.41 -6.70 36.54
C LEU A 62 -21.14 -6.09 37.75
N ASN A 63 -20.44 -5.34 38.61
CA ASN A 63 -21.00 -4.76 39.83
C ASN A 63 -20.17 -3.60 40.39
N ASP A 64 -20.68 -3.02 41.48
CA ASP A 64 -20.05 -1.95 42.27
C ASP A 64 -18.78 -2.36 43.02
N SER A 65 -18.48 -3.66 43.08
CA SER A 65 -17.25 -4.22 43.63
C SER A 65 -16.13 -4.33 42.57
N TYR A 66 -16.34 -3.74 41.38
CA TYR A 66 -15.39 -3.76 40.26
C TYR A 66 -15.04 -5.17 39.76
N GLU A 67 -15.93 -6.15 39.94
CA GLU A 67 -15.77 -7.44 39.26
C GLU A 67 -15.92 -7.22 37.75
N THR A 68 -15.02 -7.84 36.98
CA THR A 68 -14.94 -7.62 35.53
C THR A 68 -14.90 -8.91 34.75
N GLU A 69 -15.41 -8.86 33.53
CA GLU A 69 -15.31 -9.91 32.53
C GLU A 69 -14.81 -9.31 31.21
N THR A 70 -13.82 -9.93 30.58
CA THR A 70 -13.36 -9.53 29.25
C THR A 70 -14.12 -10.33 28.20
N ILE A 71 -14.93 -9.63 27.40
CA ILE A 71 -15.59 -10.16 26.22
C ILE A 71 -14.65 -9.97 25.03
N ILE A 72 -14.20 -11.08 24.44
CA ILE A 72 -13.24 -11.10 23.33
C ILE A 72 -13.99 -10.93 22.01
N ASP A 73 -13.62 -9.92 21.22
CA ASP A 73 -14.18 -9.73 19.88
C ASP A 73 -13.58 -10.74 18.89
N THR A 74 -14.42 -11.64 18.38
CA THR A 74 -14.02 -12.68 17.41
C THR A 74 -14.72 -12.50 16.07
N ASN A 75 -15.39 -11.37 15.85
CA ASN A 75 -16.11 -11.12 14.61
C ASN A 75 -15.13 -11.02 13.43
N PRO A 76 -15.35 -11.74 12.33
CA PRO A 76 -14.49 -11.65 11.16
C PRO A 76 -14.44 -10.23 10.60
N GLY A 77 -13.22 -9.75 10.33
CA GLY A 77 -12.95 -8.49 9.65
C GLY A 77 -12.68 -8.69 8.15
N VAL A 78 -12.52 -7.57 7.44
CA VAL A 78 -12.08 -7.56 6.04
C VAL A 78 -11.08 -6.43 5.85
N ALA A 79 -9.91 -6.76 5.32
CA ALA A 79 -8.89 -5.80 4.92
C ALA A 79 -8.82 -5.67 3.39
N TYR A 80 -8.43 -4.48 2.92
CA TYR A 80 -8.29 -4.20 1.49
C TYR A 80 -6.90 -3.65 1.18
N VAL A 81 -6.18 -4.28 0.26
CA VAL A 81 -4.96 -3.74 -0.33
C VAL A 81 -5.31 -3.26 -1.74
N LYS A 82 -5.25 -1.95 -1.96
CA LYS A 82 -5.74 -1.33 -3.19
C LYS A 82 -4.61 -0.69 -3.98
N TYR A 83 -4.41 -1.18 -5.19
CA TYR A 83 -3.53 -0.59 -6.18
C TYR A 83 -4.34 0.16 -7.24
N LYS A 84 -3.88 1.36 -7.58
CA LYS A 84 -4.34 2.13 -8.72
C LYS A 84 -3.36 1.91 -9.86
N VAL A 85 -3.89 1.40 -10.97
CA VAL A 85 -3.18 1.24 -12.23
C VAL A 85 -3.63 2.36 -13.14
N GLY A 86 -2.72 3.28 -13.47
CA GLY A 86 -3.08 4.53 -14.12
C GLY A 86 -2.22 4.85 -15.33
N ILE A 87 -2.66 5.85 -16.08
CA ILE A 87 -1.87 6.47 -17.13
C ILE A 87 -1.46 7.89 -16.73
N GLY A 88 -0.18 8.21 -16.93
CA GLY A 88 0.40 9.53 -16.75
C GLY A 88 0.07 10.49 -17.90
N GLY A 89 0.40 11.78 -17.73
CA GLY A 89 0.28 12.79 -18.79
C GLY A 89 -1.07 13.51 -18.88
N SER A 90 -1.90 13.47 -17.83
CA SER A 90 -3.19 14.21 -17.72
C SER A 90 -4.22 13.92 -18.82
N LEU A 91 -4.06 12.85 -19.59
CA LEU A 91 -4.96 12.47 -20.69
C LEU A 91 -5.68 11.15 -20.36
N ALA A 92 -6.97 11.10 -20.68
CA ALA A 92 -7.74 9.86 -20.64
C ALA A 92 -7.25 8.87 -21.71
N ALA A 93 -7.47 7.57 -21.46
CA ALA A 93 -7.10 6.51 -22.37
C ALA A 93 -7.88 6.67 -23.69
N LYS A 94 -7.17 6.66 -24.83
CA LYS A 94 -7.80 6.83 -26.17
C LYS A 94 -8.50 5.55 -26.64
N GLU A 95 -8.08 4.44 -26.09
CA GLU A 95 -8.57 3.07 -26.27
C GLU A 95 -8.46 2.32 -24.94
N ASP A 96 -8.97 1.10 -24.89
CA ASP A 96 -8.78 0.25 -23.72
C ASP A 96 -7.30 -0.15 -23.64
N ILE A 97 -6.69 0.10 -22.49
CA ILE A 97 -5.28 -0.24 -22.24
C ILE A 97 -5.25 -1.47 -21.36
N VAL A 98 -4.60 -2.53 -21.85
CA VAL A 98 -4.48 -3.80 -21.14
C VAL A 98 -3.12 -3.85 -20.45
N VAL A 99 -3.14 -3.91 -19.13
CA VAL A 99 -1.93 -3.93 -18.30
C VAL A 99 -1.83 -5.27 -17.61
N GLN A 100 -0.72 -5.97 -17.82
CA GLN A 100 -0.41 -7.21 -17.12
C GLN A 100 0.41 -6.91 -15.87
N ILE A 101 -0.11 -7.31 -14.72
CA ILE A 101 0.51 -7.02 -13.41
C ILE A 101 0.84 -8.35 -12.72
N GLY A 102 2.11 -8.55 -12.38
CA GLY A 102 2.56 -9.74 -11.66
C GLY A 102 2.89 -9.42 -10.22
N PHE A 103 2.98 -10.46 -9.39
CA PHE A 103 3.66 -10.32 -8.11
C PHE A 103 5.17 -10.15 -8.31
N ASP A 104 5.78 -9.25 -7.55
CA ASP A 104 7.22 -9.01 -7.59
C ASP A 104 7.95 -9.76 -6.47
N ARG A 105 8.33 -11.01 -6.74
CA ARG A 105 9.02 -11.86 -5.75
C ARG A 105 10.37 -11.28 -5.34
N GLU A 106 11.12 -10.74 -6.31
CA GLU A 106 12.44 -10.14 -6.08
C GLU A 106 12.35 -8.99 -5.07
N ALA A 107 11.34 -8.14 -5.18
CA ALA A 107 11.14 -7.03 -4.24
C ALA A 107 10.94 -7.49 -2.77
N VAL A 108 10.27 -8.63 -2.55
CA VAL A 108 10.09 -9.18 -1.20
C VAL A 108 11.37 -9.84 -0.71
N ASP A 109 12.07 -10.58 -1.56
CA ASP A 109 13.33 -11.22 -1.21
C ASP A 109 14.40 -10.16 -0.82
N ASP A 110 14.53 -9.10 -1.61
CA ASP A 110 15.42 -7.97 -1.33
C ASP A 110 15.03 -7.28 -0.02
N TYR A 111 13.74 -7.00 0.19
CA TYR A 111 13.27 -6.37 1.43
C TYR A 111 13.57 -7.22 2.66
N ASN A 112 13.38 -8.54 2.56
CA ASN A 112 13.66 -9.47 3.64
C ASN A 112 15.14 -9.50 4.00
N ILE A 113 16.02 -9.46 3.00
CA ILE A 113 17.48 -9.39 3.21
C ILE A 113 17.85 -8.05 3.85
N ASP A 114 17.37 -6.93 3.31
CA ASP A 114 17.74 -5.59 3.73
C ASP A 114 17.23 -5.24 5.14
N ARG A 115 16.04 -5.74 5.51
CA ARG A 115 15.36 -5.42 6.77
C ARG A 115 15.42 -6.55 7.79
N ASN A 116 16.03 -7.69 7.45
CA ASN A 116 16.06 -8.90 8.26
C ASN A 116 14.64 -9.31 8.71
N THR A 117 13.74 -9.44 7.73
CA THR A 117 12.34 -9.85 7.91
C THR A 117 12.04 -11.16 7.20
N GLU A 118 10.86 -11.73 7.48
CA GLU A 118 10.37 -12.99 6.86
C GLU A 118 8.98 -12.77 6.23
N LEU A 119 8.86 -11.73 5.41
CA LEU A 119 7.63 -11.43 4.69
C LEU A 119 7.43 -12.40 3.53
N VAL A 120 6.17 -12.69 3.21
CA VAL A 120 5.77 -13.62 2.16
C VAL A 120 4.62 -13.06 1.34
N ILE A 121 4.59 -13.41 0.05
CA ILE A 121 3.39 -13.23 -0.76
C ILE A 121 2.36 -14.25 -0.28
N PRO A 122 1.14 -13.84 0.12
CA PRO A 122 0.13 -14.77 0.62
C PRO A 122 -0.29 -15.75 -0.47
N ASP A 123 -0.66 -16.95 -0.05
CA ASP A 123 -1.26 -17.95 -0.94
C ASP A 123 -2.59 -17.43 -1.51
N ALA A 124 -2.95 -17.87 -2.72
CA ALA A 124 -4.18 -17.47 -3.40
C ALA A 124 -5.46 -17.88 -2.64
N THR A 125 -5.37 -18.80 -1.68
CA THR A 125 -6.48 -19.17 -0.80
C THR A 125 -6.73 -18.17 0.34
N LEU A 126 -5.75 -17.30 0.63
CA LEU A 126 -5.78 -16.35 1.74
C LEU A 126 -6.25 -14.95 1.34
N TYR A 127 -6.48 -14.72 0.04
CA TYR A 127 -7.04 -13.48 -0.47
C TYR A 127 -7.97 -13.72 -1.66
N THR A 128 -8.84 -12.76 -1.94
CA THR A 128 -9.52 -12.65 -3.24
C THR A 128 -9.08 -11.38 -3.93
N ALA A 129 -9.15 -11.33 -5.26
CA ALA A 129 -8.84 -10.14 -6.03
C ALA A 129 -10.02 -9.79 -6.94
N ASN A 130 -10.26 -8.49 -7.15
CA ASN A 130 -11.31 -8.04 -8.08
C ASN A 130 -11.02 -8.42 -9.55
N VAL A 131 -9.75 -8.69 -9.86
CA VAL A 131 -9.28 -9.22 -11.14
C VAL A 131 -8.69 -10.62 -10.87
N PRO A 132 -9.10 -11.66 -11.60
CA PRO A 132 -8.58 -13.00 -11.38
C PRO A 132 -7.11 -13.11 -11.76
N TRP A 133 -6.39 -13.96 -11.04
CA TRP A 133 -5.02 -14.35 -11.40
C TRP A 133 -5.04 -15.30 -12.59
N ASP A 134 -4.30 -14.97 -13.64
CA ASP A 134 -4.02 -15.85 -14.77
C ASP A 134 -2.74 -16.63 -14.51
N ALA A 135 -2.89 -17.94 -14.29
CA ALA A 135 -1.77 -18.84 -14.02
C ALA A 135 -0.87 -19.08 -15.25
N ALA A 136 -1.38 -18.90 -16.48
CA ALA A 136 -0.61 -19.11 -17.70
C ALA A 136 0.38 -17.96 -17.94
N THR A 137 -0.05 -16.73 -17.68
CA THR A 137 0.78 -15.52 -17.83
C THR A 137 1.40 -15.05 -16.52
N GLN A 138 1.03 -15.66 -15.39
CA GLN A 138 1.44 -15.26 -14.04
C GLN A 138 1.12 -13.79 -13.77
N SER A 139 -0.11 -13.37 -14.08
CA SER A 139 -0.50 -11.97 -14.01
C SER A 139 -1.97 -11.73 -13.70
N PHE A 140 -2.27 -10.53 -13.22
CA PHE A 140 -3.58 -9.92 -13.18
C PHE A 140 -3.73 -9.04 -14.42
N THR A 141 -4.77 -9.29 -15.22
CA THR A 141 -5.08 -8.47 -16.40
C THR A 141 -5.97 -7.30 -16.00
N VAL A 142 -5.38 -6.12 -15.81
CA VAL A 142 -6.12 -4.89 -15.48
C VAL A 142 -6.38 -4.09 -16.75
N VAL A 143 -7.65 -3.79 -17.02
CA VAL A 143 -8.05 -2.97 -18.17
C VAL A 143 -8.36 -1.56 -17.71
N ILE A 144 -7.62 -0.58 -18.23
CA ILE A 144 -7.98 0.84 -18.11
C ILE A 144 -8.93 1.15 -19.27
N PRO A 145 -10.23 1.39 -19.02
CA PRO A 145 -11.18 1.57 -20.09
C PRO A 145 -10.96 2.91 -20.80
N LYS A 146 -11.28 2.95 -22.09
CA LYS A 146 -11.30 4.16 -22.90
C LYS A 146 -12.07 5.28 -22.19
N GLY A 147 -11.51 6.48 -22.19
CA GLY A 147 -12.09 7.65 -21.53
C GLY A 147 -11.82 7.72 -20.02
N SER A 148 -11.21 6.70 -19.41
CA SER A 148 -10.73 6.73 -18.03
C SER A 148 -9.21 6.95 -17.96
N SER A 149 -8.72 7.34 -16.79
CA SER A 149 -7.28 7.54 -16.54
C SER A 149 -6.68 6.45 -15.64
N SER A 150 -7.51 5.56 -15.09
CA SER A 150 -7.05 4.48 -14.21
C SER A 150 -8.10 3.39 -14.01
N ALA A 151 -7.63 2.24 -13.56
CA ALA A 151 -8.41 1.14 -13.00
C ALA A 151 -7.80 0.70 -11.65
N ALA A 152 -8.53 -0.12 -10.89
CA ALA A 152 -8.08 -0.60 -9.59
C ALA A 152 -7.79 -2.10 -9.61
N LEU A 153 -6.71 -2.51 -8.95
CA LEU A 153 -6.45 -3.89 -8.54
C LEU A 153 -6.57 -3.94 -7.02
N ILE A 154 -7.55 -4.68 -6.52
CA ILE A 154 -7.94 -4.73 -5.12
C ILE A 154 -7.81 -6.16 -4.65
N PHE A 155 -6.98 -6.36 -3.62
CA PHE A 155 -6.93 -7.59 -2.85
C PHE A 155 -7.81 -7.45 -1.61
N THR A 156 -8.63 -8.44 -1.35
CA THR A 156 -9.53 -8.54 -0.20
C THR A 156 -9.10 -9.72 0.65
N ILE A 157 -8.73 -9.44 1.90
CA ILE A 157 -8.22 -10.43 2.85
C ILE A 157 -9.26 -10.58 3.96
N PRO A 158 -9.84 -11.77 4.17
CA PRO A 158 -10.65 -12.04 5.35
C PRO A 158 -9.74 -12.04 6.59
N ILE A 159 -10.11 -11.29 7.62
CA ILE A 159 -9.32 -11.18 8.84
C ILE A 159 -10.00 -11.98 9.95
N LEU A 160 -9.32 -13.01 10.41
CA LEU A 160 -9.71 -13.83 11.54
C LEU A 160 -8.75 -13.60 12.70
N ARG A 161 -9.29 -13.56 13.92
CA ARG A 161 -8.52 -13.19 15.11
C ARG A 161 -7.40 -14.19 15.43
N ASP A 162 -7.65 -15.46 15.20
CA ASP A 162 -6.70 -16.54 15.44
C ASP A 162 -5.51 -16.54 14.45
N GLN A 163 -5.63 -15.82 13.33
CA GLN A 163 -4.61 -15.74 12.27
C GLN A 163 -3.81 -14.43 12.28
N MET A 164 -3.95 -13.59 13.31
CA MET A 164 -3.32 -12.26 13.37
C MET A 164 -1.81 -12.27 13.08
N ALA A 165 -1.07 -13.21 13.67
CA ALA A 165 0.38 -13.32 13.50
C ALA A 165 0.81 -13.70 12.07
N GLU A 166 -0.08 -14.27 11.28
CA GLU A 166 0.18 -14.62 9.89
C GLU A 166 0.08 -13.38 8.98
N TYR A 167 -0.90 -12.51 9.23
CA TYR A 167 -1.11 -11.30 8.42
C TYR A 167 0.05 -10.31 8.51
N GLU A 168 0.77 -10.23 9.64
CA GLU A 168 1.98 -9.41 9.78
C GLU A 168 3.09 -9.82 8.82
N LYS A 169 3.07 -11.06 8.32
CA LYS A 169 4.02 -11.58 7.34
C LYS A 169 3.60 -11.31 5.91
N PHE A 170 2.36 -10.88 5.66
CA PHE A 170 1.89 -10.70 4.29
C PHE A 170 2.53 -9.48 3.63
N ALA A 171 2.98 -9.69 2.40
CA ALA A 171 3.39 -8.65 1.48
C ALA A 171 2.64 -8.82 0.15
N PHE A 172 2.24 -7.71 -0.44
CA PHE A 172 1.58 -7.65 -1.75
C PHE A 172 2.46 -6.89 -2.74
N PRO A 173 3.67 -7.38 -3.08
CA PRO A 173 4.53 -6.72 -4.07
C PRO A 173 3.94 -6.87 -5.47
N VAL A 174 3.72 -5.78 -6.21
CA VAL A 174 3.19 -5.84 -7.58
C VAL A 174 4.09 -5.08 -8.53
N LYS A 175 4.22 -5.59 -9.76
CA LYS A 175 4.93 -4.91 -10.85
C LYS A 175 4.21 -5.03 -12.19
N ILE A 176 4.37 -4.03 -13.05
CA ILE A 176 3.94 -4.09 -14.46
C ILE A 176 4.86 -5.07 -15.19
N LEU A 177 4.29 -6.14 -15.73
CA LEU A 177 5.00 -7.09 -16.59
C LEU A 177 4.97 -6.67 -18.04
N SER A 178 3.81 -6.21 -18.52
CA SER A 178 3.64 -5.72 -19.88
C SER A 178 2.47 -4.76 -20.02
N CYS A 179 2.58 -3.89 -21.02
CA CYS A 179 1.51 -3.05 -21.53
C CYS A 179 1.84 -2.74 -22.99
N GLU A 180 1.05 -3.28 -23.93
CA GLU A 180 1.35 -3.19 -25.36
C GLU A 180 0.98 -1.81 -25.93
N GLN A 181 -0.06 -1.18 -25.38
CA GLN A 181 -0.65 0.05 -25.88
C GLN A 181 0.09 1.32 -25.41
N ALA A 182 0.84 1.22 -24.31
CA ALA A 182 1.56 2.35 -23.71
C ALA A 182 2.82 1.88 -22.98
N PRO A 183 3.95 2.61 -23.08
CA PRO A 183 5.16 2.25 -22.36
C PRO A 183 4.93 2.29 -20.84
N PRO A 184 5.57 1.38 -20.07
CA PRO A 184 5.60 1.50 -18.62
C PRO A 184 6.33 2.78 -18.22
N SER A 185 5.91 3.38 -17.10
CA SER A 185 6.60 4.54 -16.54
C SER A 185 8.03 4.19 -16.15
N ARG A 186 8.94 5.15 -16.26
CA ARG A 186 10.35 4.94 -15.85
C ARG A 186 10.52 4.86 -14.34
N GLN A 187 9.50 5.28 -13.58
CA GLN A 187 9.59 5.44 -12.12
C GLN A 187 8.51 4.69 -11.36
N TYR A 188 7.36 4.37 -11.95
CA TYR A 188 6.23 3.86 -11.16
C TYR A 188 5.71 2.53 -11.70
N THR A 189 6.63 1.57 -11.84
CA THR A 189 6.36 0.23 -12.38
C THR A 189 6.08 -0.81 -11.34
N ASP A 190 6.52 -0.56 -10.11
CA ASP A 190 6.57 -1.48 -9.00
C ASP A 190 6.08 -0.78 -7.74
N PHE A 191 5.37 -1.52 -6.91
CA PHE A 191 4.90 -1.04 -5.61
C PHE A 191 4.76 -2.21 -4.64
N MET A 192 5.14 -2.01 -3.39
CA MET A 192 4.95 -3.02 -2.34
C MET A 192 4.17 -2.46 -1.16
N VAL A 193 3.15 -3.22 -0.72
CA VAL A 193 2.61 -3.12 0.63
C VAL A 193 3.18 -4.29 1.43
N ALA A 194 3.87 -3.99 2.51
CA ALA A 194 4.50 -4.95 3.41
C ALA A 194 3.91 -4.83 4.81
N ASN A 195 3.75 -5.96 5.49
CA ASN A 195 3.34 -6.05 6.88
C ASN A 195 1.93 -5.47 7.13
N LEU A 196 0.91 -6.35 7.09
CA LEU A 196 -0.45 -5.98 7.47
C LEU A 196 -0.59 -6.03 8.99
N VAL A 197 -0.82 -4.87 9.61
CA VAL A 197 -0.91 -4.73 11.06
C VAL A 197 -2.35 -4.92 11.49
N ILE A 198 -2.58 -5.80 12.45
CA ILE A 198 -3.88 -6.00 13.11
C ILE A 198 -3.78 -5.56 14.57
N ASN A 199 -4.63 -4.62 14.97
CA ASN A 199 -4.65 -4.10 16.32
C ASN A 199 -5.74 -4.76 17.18
N ILE A 200 -5.55 -4.68 18.49
CA ILE A 200 -6.59 -4.94 19.47
C ILE A 200 -6.74 -3.69 20.33
N VAL A 201 -7.96 -3.18 20.43
CA VAL A 201 -8.32 -2.12 21.37
C VAL A 201 -9.20 -2.71 22.46
N GLN A 202 -9.12 -2.12 23.65
CA GLN A 202 -9.96 -2.49 24.78
C GLN A 202 -10.89 -1.32 25.11
N ILE A 203 -12.20 -1.59 25.18
CA ILE A 203 -13.24 -0.63 25.55
C ILE A 203 -13.83 -1.08 26.89
N THR A 204 -14.14 -0.13 27.77
CA THR A 204 -14.80 -0.44 29.05
C THR A 204 -16.31 -0.21 28.95
N ASP A 205 -17.09 -1.24 29.26
CA ASP A 205 -18.53 -1.14 29.47
C ASP A 205 -18.83 -0.94 30.96
N TRP A 206 -19.36 0.24 31.29
CA TRP A 206 -19.71 0.67 32.64
C TRP A 206 -21.14 0.29 33.05
N SER A 207 -21.89 -0.44 32.21
CA SER A 207 -23.30 -0.74 32.43
C SER A 207 -23.61 -1.49 33.74
N GLY A 208 -22.65 -2.24 34.31
CA GLY A 208 -22.79 -2.89 35.60
C GLY A 208 -22.56 -1.99 36.82
N PHE A 209 -22.20 -0.71 36.64
CA PHE A 209 -22.18 0.24 37.75
C PHE A 209 -23.60 0.67 38.13
N PRO A 210 -23.95 0.69 39.43
CA PRO A 210 -25.23 1.22 39.85
C PRO A 210 -25.31 2.71 39.50
N ILE A 211 -26.41 3.11 38.86
CA ILE A 211 -26.72 4.52 38.62
C ILE A 211 -26.82 5.21 39.99
N PRO A 212 -26.06 6.31 40.23
CA PRO A 212 -26.16 7.05 41.48
C PRO A 212 -27.62 7.45 41.72
N ARG A 213 -28.20 7.01 42.84
CA ARG A 213 -29.53 7.46 43.24
C ARG A 213 -29.42 8.92 43.65
N LEU A 214 -30.26 9.77 43.05
CA LEU A 214 -30.41 11.14 43.53
C LEU A 214 -30.91 11.10 44.99
N PRO A 215 -30.44 11.98 45.88
CA PRO A 215 -30.97 12.06 47.24
C PRO A 215 -32.48 12.25 47.20
N GLU A 216 -33.21 11.47 47.99
CA GLU A 216 -34.62 11.75 48.26
C GLU A 216 -34.66 13.07 49.03
N GLY A 217 -35.22 14.11 48.41
CA GLY A 217 -35.28 15.48 48.96
C GLY A 217 -36.13 15.61 50.21
#